data_AF-A0A2E8CW51-F1
#
_entry.id   AF-A0A2E8CW51-F1
#
_cell.length_a   1.000
_cell.length_b   1.000
_cell.length_c   1.000
_cell.angle_alpha   90.00
_cell.angle_beta   90.00
_cell.angle_gamma   90.00
#
_symmetry.space_group_name_H-M   'P 1'
#
loop_
_entity.id
_entity.type
_entity.pdbx_description
1 polymer ?
#
loop_
_entity_poly.entity_id
_entity_poly.type
_entity_poly.pdbx_seq_one_letter_code
_entity_poly.pdbx_strand_id
1 'polypeptide(L)'
;MPKDHNKAGGVDQAAGLTPIQLPIGIVHMVDPGGSFVLIQSSRFLPVEPGASIVSVSINGIETAQLVGSSARKGQFITADIISGRPGVGDRAVMTDIAKVDEPASDPLSQRRHSDVQVLE
;
A
#
# COMPACT_ATOMS: atom_id res chain seq x y z
N MET A 1 -25.44 -36.73 32.16
CA MET A 1 -25.20 -35.29 32.40
C MET A 1 -23.90 -34.87 31.72
N PRO A 2 -23.83 -33.64 31.20
CA PRO A 2 -23.31 -33.32 29.87
C PRO A 2 -21.93 -32.63 29.90
N LYS A 3 -21.27 -32.55 28.74
CA LYS A 3 -20.85 -31.30 28.06
C LYS A 3 -19.77 -31.62 27.01
N ASP A 4 -20.02 -31.47 25.71
CA ASP A 4 -20.20 -30.22 24.95
C ASP A 4 -18.89 -29.58 24.47
N HIS A 5 -18.88 -29.30 23.17
CA HIS A 5 -18.12 -28.27 22.43
C HIS A 5 -16.62 -28.52 22.17
N ASN A 6 -16.25 -28.73 20.89
CA ASN A 6 -15.99 -27.70 19.87
C ASN A 6 -14.56 -27.16 20.02
N LYS A 7 -13.74 -27.26 18.96
CA LYS A 7 -13.32 -26.07 18.18
C LYS A 7 -12.24 -26.43 17.15
N ALA A 8 -12.55 -26.00 15.94
CA ALA A 8 -11.72 -25.90 14.76
C ALA A 8 -10.28 -25.44 15.02
N GLY A 9 -9.38 -26.00 14.22
CA GLY A 9 -8.05 -25.45 13.96
C GLY A 9 -7.69 -25.70 12.51
N GLY A 10 -8.57 -25.28 11.58
CA GLY A 10 -8.15 -25.03 10.21
C GLY A 10 -7.03 -24.00 10.28
N VAL A 11 -5.81 -24.42 10.01
CA VAL A 11 -4.71 -23.51 9.73
C VAL A 11 -4.98 -22.96 8.33
N ASP A 12 -5.89 -21.97 8.27
CA ASP A 12 -5.88 -20.97 7.21
C ASP A 12 -4.51 -20.30 7.28
N GLN A 13 -3.55 -20.89 6.56
CA GLN A 13 -2.36 -20.18 6.13
C GLN A 13 -2.85 -19.12 5.17
N ALA A 14 -3.30 -17.99 5.72
CA ALA A 14 -3.38 -16.75 4.99
C ALA A 14 -2.00 -16.56 4.36
N ALA A 15 -1.93 -16.76 3.05
CA ALA A 15 -0.72 -16.59 2.28
C ALA A 15 -0.22 -15.17 2.55
N GLY A 16 0.77 -15.06 3.44
CA GLY A 16 1.32 -13.78 3.85
C GLY A 16 1.96 -13.15 2.63
N LEU A 17 1.27 -12.18 2.02
CA LEU A 17 1.83 -11.36 0.96
C LEU A 17 3.02 -10.62 1.60
N THR A 18 4.23 -11.05 1.26
CA THR A 18 5.43 -10.31 1.67
C THR A 18 5.34 -8.92 1.05
N PRO A 19 5.38 -7.83 1.84
CA PRO A 19 5.27 -6.48 1.30
C PRO A 19 6.38 -6.26 0.28
N ILE A 20 5.99 -5.91 -0.94
CA ILE A 20 6.94 -5.66 -2.02
C ILE A 20 7.53 -4.28 -1.79
N GLN A 21 8.85 -4.22 -1.63
CA GLN A 21 9.60 -2.98 -1.51
C GLN A 21 10.14 -2.61 -2.90
N LEU A 22 9.63 -1.52 -3.46
CA LEU A 22 10.07 -1.00 -4.76
C LEU A 22 10.98 0.23 -4.54
N PRO A 23 12.27 0.17 -4.89
CA PRO A 23 13.13 1.34 -4.87
C PRO A 23 12.64 2.38 -5.89
N ILE A 24 12.29 3.57 -5.43
CA ILE A 24 11.76 4.65 -6.29
C ILE A 24 12.77 5.77 -6.55
N GLY A 25 13.79 5.93 -5.69
CA GLY A 25 14.81 6.94 -5.91
C GLY A 25 15.61 7.30 -4.68
N ILE A 26 16.26 8.46 -4.74
CA ILE A 26 17.06 9.05 -3.66
C ILE A 26 16.46 10.40 -3.26
N VAL A 27 16.37 10.68 -1.97
CA VAL A 27 15.98 12.00 -1.46
C VAL A 27 17.02 13.01 -1.90
N HIS A 28 16.63 13.91 -2.80
CA HIS A 28 17.49 14.96 -3.35
C HIS A 28 17.42 16.24 -2.53
N MET A 29 16.25 16.54 -1.99
CA MET A 29 16.00 17.75 -1.22
C MET A 29 14.94 17.47 -0.17
N VAL A 30 15.11 18.08 1.00
CA VAL A 30 14.10 18.16 2.05
C VAL A 30 13.71 19.64 2.15
N ASP A 31 12.41 19.92 2.15
CA ASP A 31 11.90 21.27 2.38
C ASP A 31 12.43 21.83 3.72
N PRO A 32 12.92 23.08 3.76
CA PRO A 32 13.41 23.68 5.00
C PRO A 32 12.37 23.77 6.12
N GLY A 33 11.08 23.85 5.77
CA GLY A 33 9.96 23.79 6.71
C GLY A 33 9.64 22.38 7.21
N GLY A 34 10.26 21.35 6.63
CA GLY A 34 10.04 19.94 6.98
C GLY A 34 8.69 19.40 6.50
N SER A 35 8.10 20.01 5.47
CA SER A 35 6.76 19.62 4.99
C SER A 35 6.80 18.48 3.95
N PHE A 36 7.78 18.52 3.04
CA PHE A 36 7.87 17.57 1.94
C PHE A 36 9.31 17.30 1.53
N VAL A 37 9.50 16.29 0.68
CA VAL A 37 10.77 15.94 0.05
C VAL A 37 10.65 15.86 -1.47
N LEU A 38 11.77 16.10 -2.14
CA LEU A 38 11.93 15.78 -3.55
C LEU A 38 12.78 14.53 -3.69
N ILE A 39 12.21 13.49 -4.28
CA ILE A 39 12.87 12.23 -4.55
C ILE A 39 13.30 12.23 -6.02
N GLN A 40 14.60 12.18 -6.26
CA GLN A 40 15.14 12.00 -7.60
C GLN A 40 14.98 10.54 -8.00
N SER A 41 14.09 10.28 -8.96
CA SER A 41 13.95 8.97 -9.56
C SER A 41 14.86 8.82 -10.76
N SER A 42 15.54 7.67 -10.86
CA SER A 42 16.33 7.29 -12.03
C SER A 42 15.45 6.77 -13.18
N ARG A 43 14.16 6.53 -12.91
CA ARG A 43 13.18 5.97 -13.85
C ARG A 43 11.92 6.81 -13.88
N PHE A 44 11.17 6.72 -14.98
CA PHE A 44 9.82 7.28 -15.03
C PHE A 44 8.85 6.30 -14.35
N LEU A 45 8.98 6.17 -13.02
CA LEU A 45 8.08 5.36 -12.21
C LEU A 45 6.83 6.18 -11.91
N PRO A 46 5.62 5.69 -12.27
CA PRO A 46 4.39 6.29 -11.78
C PRO A 46 4.30 5.99 -10.28
N VAL A 47 4.26 7.04 -9.47
CA VAL A 47 3.94 6.96 -8.05
C VAL A 47 2.55 7.55 -7.91
N GLU A 48 1.61 6.72 -7.49
CA GLU A 48 0.24 7.15 -7.26
C GLU A 48 0.19 8.13 -6.08
N PRO A 49 -0.65 9.17 -6.15
CA PRO A 49 -0.93 10.01 -4.99
C PRO A 49 -1.43 9.13 -3.83
N GLY A 50 -0.91 9.34 -2.63
CA GLY A 50 -1.24 8.52 -1.46
C GLY A 50 -0.36 7.27 -1.31
N ALA A 51 0.55 6.97 -2.23
CA ALA A 51 1.43 5.81 -2.12
C ALA A 51 2.31 5.88 -0.84
N SER A 52 2.38 4.77 -0.10
CA SER A 52 3.21 4.66 1.10
C SER A 52 4.68 4.54 0.72
N ILE A 53 5.49 5.48 1.20
CA ILE A 53 6.92 5.56 0.91
C ILE A 53 7.68 5.61 2.23
N VAL A 54 8.78 4.88 2.30
CA VAL A 54 9.70 4.88 3.43
C VAL A 54 11.03 5.46 2.98
N SER A 55 11.55 6.40 3.77
CA SER A 55 12.91 6.92 3.65
C SER A 55 13.84 6.06 4.48
N VAL A 56 14.93 5.59 3.88
CA VAL A 56 15.90 4.68 4.48
C VAL A 56 17.29 5.25 4.32
N SER A 57 18.00 5.45 5.44
CA SER A 57 19.39 5.92 5.43
C SER A 57 20.34 4.94 4.73
N ILE A 58 21.56 5.40 4.46
CA ILE A 58 22.63 4.56 3.88
C ILE A 58 22.94 3.31 4.73
N ASN A 59 22.66 3.36 6.03
CA ASN A 59 22.86 2.24 6.96
C ASN A 59 21.69 1.24 6.97
N GLY A 60 20.65 1.46 6.15
CA GLY A 60 19.46 0.62 6.11
C GLY A 60 18.44 0.92 7.22
N ILE A 61 18.62 2.00 7.99
CA ILE A 61 17.70 2.40 9.05
C ILE A 61 16.62 3.31 8.46
N GLU A 62 15.34 3.00 8.73
CA GLU A 62 14.21 3.87 8.42
C GLU A 62 14.34 5.21 9.14
N THR A 63 14.27 6.30 8.39
CA THR A 63 14.42 7.68 8.89
C THR A 63 13.11 8.44 8.90
N ALA A 64 12.19 8.13 7.98
CA ALA A 64 10.91 8.80 7.85
C ALA A 64 9.87 7.97 7.08
N GLN A 65 8.60 8.22 7.40
CA GLN A 65 7.46 7.78 6.60
C GLN A 65 6.94 8.95 5.79
N LEU A 66 6.70 8.68 4.52
CA LEU A 66 6.35 9.66 3.50
C LEU A 66 5.10 9.18 2.76
N VAL A 67 4.35 10.12 2.20
CA VAL A 67 3.23 9.82 1.30
C VAL A 67 3.47 10.45 -0.06
N GLY A 68 3.33 9.67 -1.13
CA GLY A 68 3.45 10.17 -2.49
C GLY A 68 2.42 11.26 -2.76
N SER A 69 2.85 12.38 -3.34
CA SER A 69 1.96 13.47 -3.75
C SER A 69 1.71 13.42 -5.26
N SER A 70 0.60 14.01 -5.71
CA SER A 70 0.25 14.09 -7.14
C SER A 70 1.17 15.02 -7.92
N ALA A 71 1.92 15.89 -7.23
CA ALA A 71 2.84 16.79 -7.89
C ALA A 71 4.09 16.04 -8.38
N ARG A 72 4.49 16.34 -9.61
CA ARG A 72 5.73 15.81 -10.18
C ARG A 72 6.44 16.89 -10.97
N LYS A 73 7.76 17.01 -10.78
CA LYS A 73 8.60 17.97 -11.49
C LYS A 73 9.66 17.24 -12.29
N GLY A 74 9.33 16.86 -13.52
CA GLY A 74 10.24 16.09 -14.37
C GLY A 74 10.63 14.75 -13.74
N GLN A 75 11.92 14.58 -13.42
CA GLN A 75 12.43 13.36 -12.77
C GLN A 75 12.18 13.30 -11.25
N PHE A 76 11.66 14.38 -10.65
CA PHE A 76 11.44 14.46 -9.22
C PHE A 76 10.01 14.10 -8.85
N ILE A 77 9.88 13.10 -7.97
CA ILE A 77 8.64 12.74 -7.29
C ILE A 77 8.58 13.59 -6.02
N THR A 78 7.44 14.20 -5.73
CA THR A 78 7.22 14.89 -4.46
C THR A 78 6.52 13.96 -3.49
N ALA A 79 6.95 13.94 -2.22
CA ALA A 79 6.29 13.20 -1.17
C ALA A 79 6.21 14.05 0.10
N ASP A 80 5.07 14.02 0.76
CA ASP A 80 4.84 14.75 2.01
C ASP A 80 5.36 13.93 3.19
N ILE A 81 5.92 14.60 4.20
CA ILE A 81 6.49 13.94 5.37
C ILE A 81 5.35 13.69 6.37
N ILE A 82 5.10 12.41 6.67
CA ILE A 82 4.08 12.01 7.66
C ILE A 82 4.70 11.89 9.05
N SER A 83 5.89 11.30 9.13
CA SER A 83 6.62 11.17 10.39
C SER A 83 8.12 11.00 10.17
N GLY A 84 8.91 11.21 11.23
CA GLY A 84 10.36 11.09 11.19
C GLY A 84 11.06 12.30 10.58
N ARG A 85 12.33 12.12 10.19
CA ARG A 85 13.17 13.17 9.61
C ARG A 85 14.00 12.59 8.46
N PRO A 86 13.55 12.71 7.20
CA PRO A 86 14.31 12.21 6.08
C PRO A 86 15.59 13.03 5.91
N GLY A 87 16.65 12.37 5.47
CA GLY A 87 17.93 12.98 5.11
C GLY A 87 18.11 13.07 3.59
N VAL A 88 18.79 14.13 3.12
CA VAL A 88 19.29 14.16 1.74
C VAL A 88 20.27 13.01 1.55
N GLY A 89 20.09 12.24 0.47
CA GLY A 89 20.86 11.02 0.20
C GLY A 89 20.20 9.73 0.69
N ASP A 90 19.13 9.81 1.48
CA ASP A 90 18.35 8.64 1.87
C ASP A 90 17.72 7.97 0.64
N ARG A 91 17.58 6.65 0.70
CA ARG A 91 16.85 5.87 -0.31
C ARG A 91 15.36 5.97 -0.03
N ALA A 92 14.59 6.28 -1.05
CA ALA A 92 13.14 6.23 -0.99
C ALA A 92 12.65 4.89 -1.57
N VAL A 93 11.84 4.19 -0.79
CA VAL A 93 11.29 2.88 -1.11
C VAL A 93 9.78 2.94 -0.98
N MET A 94 9.07 2.63 -2.06
CA MET A 94 7.61 2.49 -2.01
C MET A 94 7.28 1.10 -1.46
N THR A 95 6.43 1.06 -0.43
CA THR A 95 5.90 -0.19 0.13
C THR A 95 4.55 -0.43 -0.51
N ASP A 96 4.50 -1.33 -1.47
CA ASP A 96 3.23 -1.78 -2.03
C ASP A 96 2.69 -2.90 -1.13
N ILE A 97 1.74 -2.54 -0.28
CA ILE A 97 0.78 -3.53 0.20
C ILE A 97 -0.11 -3.76 -0.99
N ALA A 98 0.11 -4.88 -1.71
CA ALA A 98 -0.85 -5.36 -2.68
C ALA A 98 -2.21 -5.30 -1.98
N LYS A 99 -3.04 -4.31 -2.36
CA LYS A 99 -4.42 -4.29 -1.93
C LYS A 99 -4.93 -5.64 -2.39
N VAL A 100 -5.25 -6.51 -1.44
CA VAL A 100 -6.10 -7.65 -1.72
C VAL A 100 -7.33 -7.00 -2.33
N ASP A 101 -7.46 -7.11 -3.66
CA ASP A 101 -8.72 -6.82 -4.32
C ASP A 101 -9.75 -7.58 -3.49
N GLU A 102 -10.60 -6.84 -2.76
CA GLU A 102 -11.82 -7.45 -2.24
C GLU A 102 -12.44 -8.12 -3.47
N PRO A 103 -12.64 -9.46 -3.47
CA PRO A 103 -13.22 -10.10 -4.63
C PRO A 103 -14.55 -9.41 -4.85
N ALA A 104 -14.66 -8.73 -5.99
CA ALA A 104 -15.87 -8.09 -6.44
C ALA A 104 -17.03 -9.05 -6.14
N SER A 105 -17.85 -8.69 -5.15
CA SER A 105 -19.04 -9.47 -4.86
C SER A 105 -19.91 -9.39 -6.10
N ASP A 106 -19.94 -10.52 -6.79
CA ASP A 106 -20.55 -10.79 -8.08
C ASP A 106 -21.94 -10.12 -8.22
N PRO A 107 -22.16 -9.20 -9.19
CA PRO A 107 -23.47 -8.57 -9.40
C PRO A 107 -24.53 -9.51 -10.01
N LEU A 108 -24.27 -10.81 -10.21
CA LEU A 108 -25.20 -11.74 -10.86
C LEU A 108 -26.02 -12.65 -9.92
N SER A 109 -26.00 -12.44 -8.60
CA SER A 109 -26.79 -13.27 -7.67
C SER A 109 -28.28 -12.90 -7.55
N GLN A 110 -28.80 -11.96 -8.35
CA GLN A 110 -30.24 -11.64 -8.41
C GLN A 110 -30.94 -12.21 -9.65
N ARG A 111 -30.90 -13.54 -9.81
CA ARG A 111 -31.91 -14.27 -10.58
C ARG A 111 -32.08 -15.65 -9.96
N ARG A 112 -32.99 -15.78 -8.99
CA ARG A 112 -34.00 -16.85 -8.84
C ARG A 112 -34.89 -16.50 -7.64
N HIS A 113 -35.94 -15.72 -7.88
CA HIS A 113 -37.16 -15.87 -7.09
C HIS A 113 -38.16 -16.62 -7.96
N SER A 114 -38.58 -17.74 -7.41
CA SER A 114 -39.43 -18.75 -8.00
C SER A 114 -40.88 -18.26 -7.98
N ASP A 115 -41.49 -18.08 -9.14
CA ASP A 115 -42.95 -18.11 -9.27
C ASP A 115 -43.34 -19.46 -9.87
N VAL A 116 -43.66 -20.41 -8.99
CA VAL A 116 -44.46 -21.58 -9.34
C VAL A 116 -45.90 -21.10 -9.45
N GLN A 117 -46.45 -21.03 -10.66
CA GLN A 117 -47.90 -21.01 -10.86
C GLN A 117 -48.31 -22.24 -11.68
N VAL A 118 -49.13 -23.06 -11.03
CA VAL A 118 -49.77 -24.29 -11.51
C VAL A 118 -50.86 -23.91 -12.52
N LEU A 119 -50.94 -24.63 -13.64
CA LEU A 119 -52.14 -24.62 -14.47
C LEU A 119 -52.35 -26.02 -15.07
N GLU A 120 -53.24 -26.80 -14.43
CA GLU A 120 -54.14 -27.76 -15.08
C GLU A 120 -55.58 -27.41 -14.67
#